data_AF-A0A537N4H7-F1
#
_entry.id   AF-A0A537N4H7-F1
#
_cell.length_a   1.000
_cell.length_b   1.000
_cell.length_c   1.000
_cell.angle_alpha   90.00
_cell.angle_beta   90.00
_cell.angle_gamma   90.00
#
_symmetry.space_group_name_H-M   'P 1'
#
loop_
_entity.id
_entity.type
_entity.pdbx_description
1 polymer ?
#
loop_
_entity_poly.entity_id
_entity_poly.type
_entity_poly.pdbx_seq_one_letter_code
_entity_poly.pdbx_strand_id
1 'polypeptide(L)' 'MPLLVPTRDDHIAAAELRNRCRRAGVQIGTVDALLAQLCLHHDLVMLSSDEDFKHIAGQCALKLWR' A
#
# COMPACT_ATOMS: atom_id res chain seq x y z
N MET A 1 -1.72 17.85 8.49
CA MET A 1 -2.11 17.07 7.29
C MET A 1 -3.58 16.74 7.37
N PRO A 2 -4.32 16.69 6.24
CA PRO A 2 -5.69 16.21 6.23
C PRO A 2 -5.74 14.73 6.63
N LEU A 3 -6.79 14.34 7.35
CA LEU A 3 -7.07 12.93 7.64
C LEU A 3 -7.65 12.28 6.39
N LEU A 4 -7.03 11.21 5.90
CA LEU A 4 -7.57 10.38 4.83
C LEU A 4 -8.46 9.29 5.45
N VAL A 5 -9.73 9.26 5.06
CA VAL A 5 -10.68 8.23 5.48
C VAL A 5 -10.85 7.27 4.31
N PRO A 6 -10.48 5.98 4.44
CA PRO A 6 -10.64 5.01 3.37
C PRO A 6 -12.11 4.83 3.00
N THR A 7 -12.38 4.76 1.71
CA THR A 7 -13.65 4.33 1.18
C THR A 7 -13.73 2.80 1.12
N ARG A 8 -14.92 2.27 0.86
CA ARG A 8 -15.10 0.84 0.59
C ARG A 8 -14.25 0.37 -0.60
N ASP A 9 -14.12 1.20 -1.63
CA ASP A 9 -13.36 0.84 -2.83
C ASP A 9 -11.85 0.79 -2.54
N ASP A 10 -11.35 1.63 -1.63
CA ASP A 10 -9.98 1.53 -1.14
C ASP A 10 -9.73 0.19 -0.43
N HIS A 11 -10.68 -0.26 0.39
CA HIS A 11 -10.58 -1.57 1.04
C HIS A 11 -10.57 -2.73 0.04
N ILE A 12 -11.39 -2.65 -1.02
CA ILE A 12 -11.40 -3.66 -2.09
C ILE A 12 -10.07 -3.66 -2.84
N ALA A 13 -9.60 -2.49 -3.28
CA ALA A 13 -8.35 -2.35 -4.00
C ALA A 13 -7.13 -2.76 -3.16
N ALA A 14 -7.15 -2.50 -1.85
CA ALA A 14 -6.14 -2.99 -0.91
C ALA A 14 -6.12 -4.52 -0.81
N ALA A 15 -7.30 -5.16 -0.76
CA ALA A 15 -7.38 -6.63 -0.77
C ALA A 15 -6.85 -7.22 -2.08
N GLU A 16 -7.10 -6.56 -3.23
CA GLU A 16 -6.53 -6.94 -4.51
C GLU A 16 -5.01 -6.76 -4.56
N LEU A 17 -4.49 -5.63 -4.07
CA LEU A 17 -3.04 -5.38 -3.95
C LEU A 17 -2.37 -6.47 -3.13
N ARG A 18 -2.92 -6.78 -1.95
CA ARG A 18 -2.43 -7.87 -1.10
C ARG A 18 -2.44 -9.22 -1.82
N ASN A 19 -3.48 -9.52 -2.59
CA ASN A 19 -3.55 -10.75 -3.37
C ASN A 19 -2.51 -10.79 -4.50
N ARG A 20 -2.21 -9.65 -5.16
CA ARG A 20 -1.14 -9.56 -6.16
C ARG A 20 0.23 -9.80 -5.54
N CYS A 21 0.55 -9.13 -4.42
CA CYS A 21 1.79 -9.35 -3.69
C CYS A 21 1.94 -10.81 -3.27
N ARG A 22 0.88 -11.42 -2.70
CA ARG A 22 0.91 -12.83 -2.28
C ARG A 22 1.18 -13.79 -3.44
N ARG A 23 0.60 -13.55 -4.62
CA ARG A 23 0.87 -14.36 -5.83
C ARG A 23 2.32 -14.24 -6.30
N ALA A 24 2.97 -13.11 -6.02
CA ALA A 24 4.39 -12.88 -6.28
C ALA A 24 5.30 -13.38 -5.13
N GLY A 25 4.76 -14.09 -4.13
CA GLY A 25 5.52 -14.60 -2.99
C GLY A 25 5.77 -13.57 -1.88
N VAL A 26 5.19 -12.37 -1.97
CA VAL A 26 5.33 -11.30 -0.96
C VAL A 26 4.08 -11.27 -0.09
N GLN A 27 4.19 -11.70 1.16
CA GLN A 27 3.09 -11.65 2.12
C GLN A 27 3.06 -10.31 2.83
N ILE A 28 1.91 -9.62 2.79
CA ILE A 28 1.73 -8.30 3.42
C ILE A 28 0.49 -8.25 4.30
N GLY A 29 0.55 -7.41 5.34
CA GLY A 29 -0.56 -7.13 6.24
C GLY A 29 -1.72 -6.45 5.54
N THR A 30 -2.92 -6.58 6.12
CA THR A 30 -4.13 -5.89 5.59
C THR A 30 -4.03 -4.38 5.76
N VAL A 31 -3.44 -3.90 6.85
CA VAL A 31 -3.22 -2.47 7.11
C VAL A 31 -2.18 -1.90 6.16
N ASP A 32 -1.06 -2.59 5.93
CA ASP A 32 -0.02 -2.11 5.01
C ASP A 32 -0.53 -2.02 3.58
N ALA A 33 -1.31 -3.01 3.14
CA ALA A 33 -1.97 -2.97 1.84
C ALA A 33 -2.93 -1.78 1.73
N LEU A 34 -3.65 -1.44 2.79
CA LEU A 34 -4.56 -0.29 2.81
C LEU A 34 -3.79 1.03 2.76
N LEU A 35 -2.73 1.19 3.57
CA LEU A 35 -1.88 2.37 3.55
C LEU A 35 -1.23 2.58 2.19
N ALA A 36 -0.66 1.51 1.61
CA ALA A 36 -0.09 1.55 0.27
C ALA A 36 -1.14 1.92 -0.79
N GLN A 37 -2.36 1.35 -0.70
CA GLN A 37 -3.44 1.66 -1.62
C GLN A 37 -3.88 3.13 -1.54
N LEU A 38 -3.99 3.71 -0.34
CA LEU A 38 -4.31 5.13 -0.18
C LEU A 38 -3.22 6.01 -0.80
N CYS A 39 -1.94 5.66 -0.62
CA CYS A 39 -0.86 6.38 -1.27
C CYS A 39 -0.95 6.30 -2.80
N LEU A 40 -1.30 5.15 -3.35
CA LEU A 40 -1.48 4.99 -4.80
C LEU A 40 -2.67 5.78 -5.34
N HIS A 41 -3.83 5.74 -4.66
CA HIS A 41 -5.04 6.46 -5.07
C HIS A 41 -4.80 7.98 -5.06
N HIS A 42 -4.14 8.50 -4.03
CA HIS A 42 -3.93 9.94 -3.87
C HIS A 42 -2.60 10.46 -4.46
N ASP A 43 -1.85 9.63 -5.20
CA ASP A 43 -0.49 9.93 -5.71
C ASP A 43 0.46 10.51 -4.63
N LEU A 44 0.46 9.89 -3.45
CA LEU A 44 1.28 10.30 -2.31
C LEU A 44 2.57 9.49 -2.23
N VAL A 45 3.59 10.12 -1.66
CA VAL A 45 4.83 9.45 -1.24
C VAL A 45 4.65 8.96 0.20
N MET A 46 4.94 7.68 0.42
CA MET A 46 4.86 7.08 1.75
C MET A 46 6.13 7.34 2.55
N LEU A 47 5.97 7.97 3.70
CA LEU A 47 6.99 8.06 4.75
C LEU A 47 6.72 6.96 5.78
N SER A 48 7.65 6.04 5.94
CA SER A 48 7.57 4.97 6.94
C SER A 48 8.98 4.56 7.38
N SER A 49 9.12 4.13 8.62
CA SER A 49 10.32 3.44 9.13
C SER A 49 10.22 1.92 8.98
N ASP A 50 9.09 1.41 8.50
CA ASP A 50 8.87 0.00 8.27
C ASP A 50 9.42 -0.42 6.90
N GLU A 51 10.37 -1.35 6.93
CA GLU A 51 11.06 -1.88 5.76
C GLU A 51 10.14 -2.73 4.87
N ASP A 52 9.01 -3.23 5.38
CA ASP A 52 8.08 -4.07 4.62
C ASP A 52 7.47 -3.33 3.42
N PHE A 53 7.35 -2.00 3.49
CA PHE A 53 6.91 -1.19 2.36
C PHE A 53 7.90 -1.17 1.19
N LYS A 54 9.17 -1.50 1.40
CA LYS A 54 10.15 -1.69 0.30
C LYS A 54 9.79 -2.93 -0.52
N HIS A 55 9.36 -4.01 0.13
CA HIS A 55 8.88 -5.21 -0.57
C HIS A 55 7.59 -4.92 -1.35
N ILE A 56 6.69 -4.09 -0.80
CA ILE A 56 5.47 -3.64 -1.50
C ILE A 56 5.82 -2.79 -2.73
N ALA A 57 6.72 -1.81 -2.59
CA ALA A 57 7.16 -0.94 -3.69
C ALA A 57 7.85 -1.71 -4.83
N GLY A 58 8.37 -2.91 -4.58
CA GLY A 58 8.86 -3.80 -5.63
C GLY A 58 7.76 -4.43 -6.48
N GLN A 59 6.51 -4.47 -5.99
CA GLN A 59 5.37 -5.13 -6.65
C GLN A 59 4.33 -4.15 -7.22
N CYS A 60 4.44 -2.85 -6.93
CA CYS A 60 3.54 -1.82 -7.41
C CYS A 60 4.24 -0.45 -7.50
N ALA A 61 3.54 0.57 -7.99
CA ALA A 61 4.10 1.92 -8.17
C ALA A 61 4.18 2.76 -6.86
N LEU A 62 4.24 2.12 -5.69
CA LEU A 62 4.31 2.83 -4.40
C LEU A 62 5.63 3.60 -4.30
N LYS A 63 5.55 4.92 -4.10
CA LYS A 63 6.71 5.80 -3.91
C LYS A 63 7.06 5.87 -2.42
N LEU A 64 8.34 5.68 -2.08
CA LEU A 64 8.84 5.79 -0.71
C LEU A 64 9.69 7.06 -0.55
N TRP A 65 9.52 7.73 0.59
CA TRP A 65 10.36 8.87 0.96
C TRP A 65 11.79 8.40 1.29
N ARG A 66 12.80 9.18 0.88
CA ARG A 66 14.23 8.90 1.08
C ARG A 66 14.91 10.07 1.75
#